data_AF-A0AA40ECV0-F1
#
_entry.id   AF-A0AA40ECV0-F1
#
_cell.length_a   1.000
_cell.length_b   1.000
_cell.length_c   1.000
_cell.angle_alpha   90.00
_cell.angle_beta   90.00
_cell.angle_gamma   90.00
#
_symmetry.space_group_name_H-M   'P 1'
#
loop_
_entity.id
_entity.type
_entity.pdbx_description
1 polymer ?
#
loop_
_entity_poly.entity_id
_entity_poly.type
_entity_poly.pdbx_seq_one_letter_code
_entity_poly.pdbx_strand_id
1 'polypeptide(L)'
;MARYAAEYWMGYATLAETSENVVQTTVKFLQDESTFQRWSGLYQADRKWDNSPGPPRASRLYYACLGGPVAAAIGLLDEGADVNAQGGRYGNALQATSLGGHRKTVQLLLDKGADVNTQGGV
;
A
#
# COMPACT_ATOMS: atom_id res chain seq x y z
N MET A 1 1.25 16.99 13.40
CA MET A 1 0.78 15.69 13.92
C MET A 1 0.16 14.81 12.85
N ALA A 2 -0.70 15.31 11.96
CA ALA A 2 -1.34 14.50 10.89
C ALA A 2 -0.36 13.76 9.96
N ARG A 3 0.76 14.39 9.56
CA ARG A 3 1.79 13.76 8.70
C ARG A 3 2.46 12.55 9.35
N TYR A 4 2.77 12.64 10.64
CA TYR A 4 3.40 11.53 11.39
C TYR A 4 2.43 10.35 11.53
N ALA A 5 1.15 10.60 11.81
CA ALA A 5 0.16 9.53 11.79
C ALA A 5 0.08 8.88 10.40
N ALA A 6 0.02 9.70 9.33
CA ALA A 6 -0.01 9.20 7.95
C ALA A 6 1.24 8.39 7.56
N GLU A 7 2.40 8.70 8.14
CA GLU A 7 3.68 8.00 7.94
C GLU A 7 3.72 6.62 8.62
N TYR A 8 3.19 6.50 9.84
CA TYR A 8 3.43 5.31 10.68
C TYR A 8 2.19 4.44 10.93
N TRP A 9 0.97 4.92 10.62
CA TRP A 9 -0.26 4.20 10.98
C TRP A 9 -0.35 2.79 10.37
N MET A 10 0.15 2.55 9.14
CA MET A 10 0.13 1.21 8.54
C MET A 10 1.10 0.23 9.22
N GLY A 11 2.24 0.70 9.70
CA GLY A 11 3.13 -0.12 10.53
C GLY A 11 2.44 -0.54 11.83
N TYR A 12 1.71 0.39 12.47
CA TYR A 12 0.90 0.08 13.65
C TYR A 12 -0.29 -0.82 13.34
N ALA A 13 -0.95 -0.65 12.20
CA ALA A 13 -2.04 -1.51 11.74
C ALA A 13 -1.57 -2.95 11.55
N THR A 14 -0.36 -3.13 11.00
CA THR A 14 0.28 -4.45 10.85
C THR A 14 0.57 -5.09 12.22
N LEU A 15 1.05 -4.32 13.21
CA LEU A 15 1.24 -4.81 14.58
C LEU A 15 -0.08 -5.15 15.29
N ALA A 16 -1.17 -4.52 14.87
CA ALA A 16 -2.52 -4.71 15.41
C ALA A 16 -3.37 -5.68 14.59
N GLU A 17 -2.78 -6.47 13.67
CA GLU A 17 -3.49 -7.47 12.84
C GLU A 17 -4.24 -8.54 13.67
N THR A 18 -3.95 -8.67 14.96
CA THR A 18 -4.71 -9.51 15.87
C THR A 18 -6.11 -8.97 16.19
N SER A 19 -6.40 -7.70 15.87
CA SER A 19 -7.69 -7.07 16.07
C SER A 19 -8.45 -6.95 14.76
N GLU A 20 -9.54 -7.71 14.65
CA GLU A 20 -10.43 -7.69 13.48
C GLU A 20 -10.95 -6.27 13.17
N ASN A 21 -11.24 -5.47 14.20
CA ASN A 21 -11.73 -4.10 14.02
C ASN A 21 -10.68 -3.20 13.35
N VAL A 22 -9.41 -3.29 13.79
CA VAL A 22 -8.33 -2.50 13.21
C VAL A 22 -8.10 -2.90 11.76
N VAL A 23 -8.14 -4.20 11.46
CA VAL A 23 -8.04 -4.71 10.09
C VAL A 23 -9.18 -4.17 9.22
N GLN A 24 -10.44 -4.33 9.65
CA GLN A 24 -11.59 -3.85 8.88
C GLN A 24 -11.56 -2.33 8.66
N THR A 25 -11.14 -1.57 9.66
CA THR A 25 -11.02 -0.11 9.56
C THR A 25 -9.92 0.28 8.57
N THR A 26 -8.77 -0.41 8.60
CA THR A 26 -7.65 -0.19 7.66
C THR A 26 -8.05 -0.51 6.22
N VAL A 27 -8.75 -1.62 6.03
CA VAL A 27 -9.27 -2.04 4.72
C VAL A 27 -10.24 -0.98 4.19
N LYS A 28 -11.28 -0.61 4.97
CA LYS A 28 -12.26 0.40 4.58
C LYS A 28 -11.62 1.75 4.27
N PHE A 29 -10.61 2.15 5.06
CA PHE A 29 -9.87 3.40 4.84
C PHE A 29 -9.17 3.44 3.48
N LEU A 30 -8.48 2.35 3.11
CA LEU A 30 -7.76 2.26 1.83
C LEU A 30 -8.71 2.07 0.64
N GLN A 31 -9.89 1.48 0.86
CA GLN A 31 -10.93 1.30 -0.15
C GLN A 31 -11.69 2.60 -0.47
N ASP A 32 -11.85 3.50 0.51
CA ASP A 32 -12.50 4.79 0.27
C ASP A 32 -11.59 5.73 -0.54
N GLU A 33 -12.00 6.03 -1.78
CA GLU A 33 -11.24 6.87 -2.70
C GLU A 33 -10.94 8.25 -2.11
N SER A 34 -11.93 8.89 -1.47
CA SER A 34 -11.75 10.25 -0.94
C SER A 34 -10.73 10.30 0.21
N THR A 35 -10.75 9.27 1.04
CA THR A 35 -9.87 9.09 2.19
C THR A 35 -8.46 8.75 1.72
N PHE A 36 -8.33 7.83 0.77
CA PHE A 36 -7.06 7.48 0.14
C PHE A 36 -6.41 8.68 -0.54
N GLN A 37 -7.16 9.46 -1.33
CA GLN A 37 -6.64 10.66 -1.99
C GLN A 37 -6.15 11.70 -0.98
N ARG A 38 -6.94 11.98 0.06
CA ARG A 38 -6.54 12.89 1.14
C ARG A 38 -5.29 12.39 1.87
N TRP A 39 -5.23 11.10 2.19
CA TRP A 39 -4.07 10.49 2.83
C TRP A 39 -2.81 10.57 1.95
N SER A 40 -2.92 10.25 0.66
CA SER A 40 -1.80 10.32 -0.29
C SER A 40 -1.30 11.76 -0.50
N GLY A 41 -2.17 12.75 -0.40
CA GLY A 41 -1.80 14.16 -0.40
C GLY A 41 -1.05 14.60 0.87
N LEU A 42 -1.26 13.93 2.00
CA LEU A 42 -0.57 14.18 3.27
C LEU A 42 0.74 13.38 3.40
N TYR A 43 0.82 12.22 2.78
CA TYR A 43 1.97 11.32 2.82
C TYR A 43 2.20 10.66 1.46
N GLN A 44 3.26 11.10 0.78
CA GLN A 44 3.87 10.31 -0.30
C GLN A 44 5.16 9.69 0.20
N ALA A 45 5.13 8.38 0.44
CA ALA A 45 6.32 7.58 0.74
C ALA A 45 7.46 7.80 -0.28
N ASP A 46 7.10 8.13 -1.52
CA ASP A 46 8.01 8.30 -2.64
C ASP A 46 8.64 9.71 -2.73
N ARG A 47 8.11 10.71 -2.00
CA ARG A 47 8.62 12.09 -1.96
C ARG A 47 8.64 12.65 -0.53
N LYS A 48 9.54 12.10 0.29
CA LYS A 48 9.76 12.54 1.68
C LYS A 48 10.16 14.02 1.87
N TRP A 49 10.46 14.76 0.79
CA TRP A 49 10.96 16.16 0.84
C TRP A 49 10.03 17.19 0.17
N ASP A 50 8.88 16.77 -0.35
CA ASP A 50 7.94 17.64 -1.05
C ASP A 50 6.77 18.03 -0.13
N ASN A 51 6.58 19.32 0.10
CA ASN A 51 5.51 19.84 0.95
C ASN A 51 4.12 19.78 0.28
N SER A 52 4.06 19.45 -1.01
CA SER A 52 2.81 19.30 -1.76
C SER A 52 3.01 18.21 -2.81
N PRO A 53 3.00 16.94 -2.38
CA PRO A 53 3.60 15.88 -3.19
C PRO A 53 2.75 15.50 -4.43
N GLY A 54 1.55 16.07 -4.57
CA GLY A 54 0.66 15.88 -5.73
C GLY A 54 -0.23 14.64 -5.58
N PRO A 55 -0.92 14.21 -6.65
CA PRO A 55 -1.73 12.99 -6.63
C PRO A 55 -0.86 11.73 -6.41
N PRO A 56 -1.45 10.63 -5.90
CA PRO A 56 -0.73 9.38 -5.67
C PRO A 56 -0.09 8.89 -6.98
N ARG A 57 1.15 8.43 -6.88
CA ARG A 57 1.95 7.97 -8.04
C ARG A 57 1.78 6.49 -8.33
N ALA A 58 1.02 5.78 -7.51
CA ALA A 58 0.86 4.33 -7.53
C ALA A 58 -0.55 3.92 -7.13
N SER A 59 -0.88 2.64 -7.35
CA SER A 59 -2.17 2.06 -6.98
C SER A 59 -2.35 1.98 -5.47
N ARG A 60 -3.61 1.86 -5.00
CA ARG A 60 -3.88 1.63 -3.56
C ARG A 60 -3.23 0.33 -3.07
N LEU A 61 -3.18 -0.67 -3.95
CA LEU A 61 -2.50 -1.95 -3.71
C LEU A 61 -1.00 -1.74 -3.44
N TYR A 62 -0.31 -0.87 -4.19
CA TYR A 62 1.09 -0.53 -3.93
C TYR A 62 1.31 0.00 -2.51
N TYR A 63 0.46 0.92 -2.04
CA TYR A 63 0.61 1.50 -0.71
C TYR A 63 0.28 0.50 0.42
N ALA A 64 -0.76 -0.32 0.24
CA ALA A 64 -1.05 -1.43 1.15
C ALA A 64 0.12 -2.41 1.26
N CYS A 65 0.75 -2.70 0.12
CA CYS A 65 1.88 -3.59 -0.02
C CYS A 65 3.17 -3.03 0.59
N LEU A 66 3.38 -1.71 0.52
CA LEU A 66 4.48 -1.02 1.16
C LEU A 66 4.34 -0.97 2.69
N GLY A 67 3.10 -0.82 3.18
CA GLY A 67 2.80 -0.76 4.61
C GLY A 67 2.74 -2.12 5.31
N GLY A 68 2.48 -3.19 4.56
CA GLY A 68 2.51 -4.57 5.04
C GLY A 68 1.20 -5.28 5.40
N PRO A 69 0.03 -4.64 5.62
CA PRO A 69 -1.13 -5.37 6.08
C PRO A 69 -1.68 -6.31 5.00
N VAL A 70 -1.52 -7.62 5.21
CA VAL A 70 -1.90 -8.66 4.22
C VAL A 70 -3.39 -8.56 3.91
N ALA A 71 -4.21 -8.31 4.93
CA ALA A 71 -5.66 -8.22 4.79
C ALA A 71 -6.11 -7.06 3.89
N ALA A 72 -5.39 -5.92 3.90
CA ALA A 72 -5.68 -4.81 3.00
C ALA A 72 -5.33 -5.16 1.55
N ALA A 73 -4.23 -5.87 1.32
CA ALA A 73 -3.88 -6.36 0.00
C ALA A 73 -4.92 -7.35 -0.53
N ILE A 74 -5.39 -8.29 0.31
CA ILE A 74 -6.48 -9.22 -0.04
C ILE A 74 -7.75 -8.45 -0.44
N GLY A 75 -8.23 -7.54 0.42
CA GLY A 75 -9.46 -6.80 0.17
C GLY A 75 -9.42 -6.00 -1.13
N LEU A 76 -8.29 -5.36 -1.45
CA LEU A 76 -8.12 -4.63 -2.71
C LEU A 76 -8.07 -5.56 -3.93
N LEU A 77 -7.40 -6.71 -3.82
CA LEU A 77 -7.33 -7.69 -4.90
C LEU A 77 -8.69 -8.34 -5.18
N ASP A 78 -9.48 -8.59 -4.14
CA ASP A 78 -10.84 -9.14 -4.29
C ASP A 78 -11.82 -8.11 -4.88
N GLU A 79 -11.55 -6.81 -4.73
CA GLU A 79 -12.24 -5.73 -5.45
C GLU A 79 -11.76 -5.53 -6.90
N GLY A 80 -10.80 -6.34 -7.37
CA GLY A 80 -10.29 -6.28 -8.73
C GLY A 80 -9.16 -5.26 -8.94
N ALA A 81 -8.44 -4.88 -7.88
CA ALA A 81 -7.21 -4.12 -8.05
C ALA A 81 -6.24 -4.86 -8.97
N ASP A 82 -5.68 -4.15 -9.95
CA ASP A 82 -4.67 -4.70 -10.84
C ASP A 82 -3.37 -5.00 -10.07
N VAL A 83 -3.06 -6.30 -9.96
CA VAL A 83 -1.88 -6.82 -9.28
C VAL A 83 -0.57 -6.33 -9.90
N ASN A 84 -0.59 -6.04 -11.21
CA ASN A 84 0.57 -5.62 -11.99
C ASN A 84 0.59 -4.11 -12.25
N ALA A 85 -0.31 -3.35 -11.60
CA ALA A 85 -0.36 -1.90 -11.73
C ALA A 85 1.03 -1.29 -11.44
N GLN A 86 1.57 -0.62 -12.46
CA GLN A 86 2.85 0.06 -12.35
C GLN A 86 2.68 1.45 -11.74
N GLY A 87 3.64 1.85 -10.91
CA GLY A 87 3.67 3.15 -10.29
C GLY A 87 4.53 3.21 -9.04
N GLY A 88 4.69 4.43 -8.56
CA GLY A 88 5.47 4.74 -7.37
C GLY A 88 6.98 4.59 -7.58
N ARG A 89 7.74 4.81 -6.51
CA ARG A 89 9.20 4.75 -6.51
C ARG A 89 9.72 3.34 -6.75
N TYR A 90 9.05 2.34 -6.19
CA TYR A 90 9.50 0.95 -6.26
C TYR A 90 8.98 0.20 -7.48
N GLY A 91 8.13 0.83 -8.31
CA GLY A 91 7.73 0.31 -9.61
C GLY A 91 6.39 -0.41 -9.63
N ASN A 92 6.13 -1.32 -8.69
CA ASN A 92 4.85 -2.00 -8.55
C ASN A 92 4.63 -2.49 -7.11
N ALA A 93 3.46 -3.09 -6.85
CA ALA A 93 3.11 -3.63 -5.54
C ALA A 93 4.09 -4.71 -5.05
N LEU A 94 4.49 -5.64 -5.92
CA LEU A 94 5.39 -6.75 -5.58
C LEU A 94 6.78 -6.25 -5.14
N GLN A 95 7.34 -5.28 -5.86
CA GLN A 95 8.63 -4.66 -5.54
C GLN A 95 8.55 -3.85 -4.24
N ALA A 96 7.45 -3.11 -4.01
CA ALA A 96 7.22 -2.38 -2.76
C ALA A 96 7.11 -3.32 -1.55
N THR A 97 6.38 -4.43 -1.67
CA THR A 97 6.30 -5.46 -0.62
C THR A 97 7.64 -6.10 -0.31
N SER A 98 8.44 -6.35 -1.35
CA SER A 98 9.77 -6.96 -1.20
C SER A 98 10.70 -6.08 -0.37
N LEU A 99 10.62 -4.75 -0.52
CA LEU A 99 11.35 -3.80 0.33
C LEU A 99 10.88 -3.85 1.79
N GLY A 100 9.57 -3.94 2.03
CA GLY A 100 9.01 -4.04 3.38
C GLY A 100 9.28 -5.38 4.08
N GLY A 101 9.77 -6.39 3.35
CA GLY A 101 10.08 -7.72 3.90
C GLY A 101 8.84 -8.57 4.20
N HIS A 102 7.67 -8.21 3.66
CA HIS A 102 6.40 -8.86 3.98
C HIS A 102 6.19 -10.15 3.16
N ARG A 103 6.88 -11.22 3.56
CA ARG A 103 6.90 -12.51 2.83
C ARG A 103 5.51 -13.09 2.53
N LYS A 104 4.56 -12.97 3.46
CA LYS A 104 3.17 -13.44 3.25
C LYS A 104 2.48 -12.69 2.12
N THR A 105 2.65 -11.37 2.07
CA THR A 105 2.09 -10.52 1.02
C THR A 105 2.78 -10.77 -0.33
N VAL A 106 4.09 -11.05 -0.34
CA VAL A 106 4.79 -11.46 -1.57
C VAL A 106 4.16 -12.74 -2.14
N GLN A 107 3.97 -13.77 -1.30
CA GLN A 107 3.34 -15.01 -1.74
C GLN A 107 1.92 -14.76 -2.29
N LEU A 108 1.12 -13.97 -1.58
CA LEU A 108 -0.23 -13.59 -2.03
C LEU A 108 -0.23 -12.95 -3.42
N LEU A 109 0.66 -11.98 -3.66
CA LEU A 109 0.75 -11.29 -4.95
C LEU A 109 1.17 -12.26 -6.06
N LEU A 110 2.13 -13.15 -5.80
CA LEU A 110 2.55 -14.18 -6.75
C LEU A 110 1.43 -15.16 -7.07
N ASP A 111 0.68 -15.61 -6.06
CA ASP A 111 -0.47 -16.52 -6.23
C ASP A 111 -1.58 -15.85 -7.06
N LYS A 112 -1.68 -14.52 -6.99
CA LYS A 112 -2.61 -13.69 -7.78
C LYS A 112 -2.05 -13.28 -9.15
N GLY A 113 -0.87 -13.77 -9.54
CA GLY A 113 -0.31 -13.58 -10.88
C GLY A 113 0.55 -12.32 -11.05
N ALA A 114 1.16 -11.81 -9.97
CA ALA A 114 2.12 -10.72 -10.06
C ALA A 114 3.33 -11.12 -10.93
N ASP A 115 3.70 -10.26 -11.89
CA ASP A 115 4.83 -10.48 -12.77
C ASP A 115 6.15 -10.09 -12.07
N VAL A 116 6.98 -11.09 -11.82
CA VAL A 116 8.30 -10.96 -11.20
C VAL A 116 9.31 -10.23 -12.08
N ASN A 117 9.10 -10.20 -13.39
CA ASN A 117 10.02 -9.59 -14.36
C ASN A 117 9.61 -8.16 -14.71
N THR A 118 8.54 -7.65 -14.12
CA THR A 118 8.10 -6.28 -14.38
C THR A 118 9.24 -5.32 -14.06
N GLN A 119 9.75 -4.63 -15.08
CA GLN A 119 10.72 -3.57 -14.89
C GLN A 119 9.98 -2.32 -14.43
N GLY A 120 10.17 -1.95 -13.17
CA GLY A 120 9.55 -0.77 -12.59
C GLY A 120 10.42 -0.18 -11.49
N GLY A 121 10.26 1.13 -11.29
CA GLY A 121 10.94 1.91 -10.26
C GLY A 121 11.98 2.89 -10.84
N VAL A 122 12.26 3.96 -10.11
CA VAL A 122 13.19 5.04 -10.48
C VAL A 122 14.18 5.36 -9.36
#